data_AF-T0Z9B0-F1
#
_entry.id   AF-T0Z9B0-F1
#
_cell.length_a   1.000
_cell.length_b   1.000
_cell.length_c   1.000
_cell.angle_alpha   90.00
_cell.angle_beta   90.00
_cell.angle_gamma   90.00
#
_symmetry.space_group_name_H-M   'P 1'
#
loop_
_entity.id
_entity.type
_entity.pdbx_description
1 polymer ?
#
loop_
_entity_poly.entity_id
_entity_poly.type
_entity_poly.pdbx_seq_one_letter_code
_entity_poly.pdbx_strand_id
1 'polypeptide(L)'
;MFFPGYSIAIGIVSIMFAVSGIILGIGIALQDKKITEIGKIELYQSAINGAIVGALVLAFYPGGLISGVMSSITYNAGVSTACSPPLSINPAICFAHNYLVGISPVSFGGSTYPSLLSSVLTLLVPISALYGIIATISGLKVSIVLVSIGFTALAQPVLTQLNYIITALSITLLSLEIQGILLEFVAAISLSILLPVGIILRAFYFTRRLGGAILAISIALFTVLPLSYLLDVQLVSTYSSGSSVALNQSIQNSTRVQQNVLAGLNSANLTTGSATSVISEIGSLFSGLT
;
A
#
# COMPACT_ATOMS: atom_id res chain seq x y z
N MET A 1 15.05 1.92 -22.62
CA MET A 1 14.43 0.73 -23.25
C MET A 1 13.20 1.21 -24.01
N PHE A 2 13.18 1.11 -25.34
CA PHE A 2 11.99 1.47 -26.11
C PHE A 2 10.92 0.40 -25.88
N PHE A 3 9.75 0.77 -25.36
CA PHE A 3 8.66 -0.20 -25.26
C PHE A 3 8.18 -0.54 -26.68
N PRO A 4 8.20 -1.81 -27.10
CA PRO A 4 7.80 -2.21 -28.45
C PRO A 4 6.36 -1.77 -28.76
N GLY A 5 5.51 -1.66 -27.73
CA GLY A 5 4.15 -1.18 -27.85
C GLY A 5 4.01 0.24 -28.42
N TYR A 6 4.93 1.16 -28.13
CA TYR A 6 4.87 2.53 -28.68
C TYR A 6 5.13 2.56 -30.18
N SER A 7 6.09 1.74 -30.66
CA SER A 7 6.38 1.64 -32.10
C SER A 7 5.15 1.16 -32.87
N ILE A 8 4.46 0.15 -32.34
CA ILE A 8 3.21 -0.38 -32.92
C ILE A 8 2.11 0.70 -32.92
N ALA A 9 1.93 1.42 -31.81
CA ALA A 9 0.93 2.47 -31.70
C ALA A 9 1.18 3.61 -32.71
N ILE A 10 2.42 4.06 -32.87
CA ILE A 10 2.80 5.09 -33.86
C ILE A 10 2.54 4.60 -35.29
N GLY A 11 2.89 3.33 -35.58
CA GLY A 11 2.62 2.72 -36.88
C GLY A 11 1.13 2.71 -37.22
N ILE A 12 0.28 2.34 -36.26
CA ILE A 12 -1.18 2.30 -36.46
C ILE A 12 -1.76 3.69 -36.66
N VAL A 13 -1.36 4.67 -35.87
CA VAL A 13 -1.77 6.08 -36.07
C VAL A 13 -1.37 6.57 -37.46
N SER A 14 -0.15 6.24 -37.91
CA SER A 14 0.34 6.62 -39.24
C SER A 14 -0.50 5.99 -40.36
N ILE A 15 -0.87 4.71 -40.23
CA ILE A 15 -1.77 4.03 -41.17
C ILE A 15 -3.15 4.70 -41.19
N MET A 16 -3.72 5.05 -40.02
CA MET A 16 -5.00 5.75 -39.96
C MET A 16 -4.98 7.11 -40.67
N PHE A 17 -3.90 7.87 -40.49
CA PHE A 17 -3.70 9.13 -41.20
C PHE A 17 -3.62 8.91 -42.71
N ALA A 18 -2.88 7.90 -43.16
CA ALA A 18 -2.77 7.57 -44.58
C ALA A 18 -4.14 7.17 -45.17
N VAL A 19 -4.88 6.28 -44.50
CA VAL A 19 -6.22 5.85 -44.95
C VAL A 19 -7.20 7.03 -45.00
N SER A 20 -7.19 7.89 -43.97
CA SER A 20 -8.05 9.09 -43.95
C SER A 20 -7.70 10.07 -45.08
N GLY A 21 -6.40 10.24 -45.38
CA GLY A 21 -5.93 11.04 -46.49
C GLY A 21 -6.35 10.49 -47.86
N ILE A 22 -6.30 9.16 -48.04
CA ILE A 22 -6.74 8.50 -49.27
C ILE A 22 -8.26 8.69 -49.47
N ILE A 23 -9.08 8.49 -48.44
CA ILE A 23 -10.54 8.68 -48.51
C ILE A 23 -10.88 10.12 -48.89
N LEU A 24 -10.19 11.09 -48.28
CA LEU A 24 -10.36 12.50 -48.60
C LEU A 24 -9.97 12.80 -50.06
N GLY A 25 -8.83 12.26 -50.52
CA GLY A 25 -8.37 12.42 -51.90
C GLY A 25 -9.34 11.83 -52.92
N ILE A 26 -9.90 10.65 -52.65
CA ILE A 26 -10.93 10.02 -53.48
C ILE A 26 -12.21 10.86 -53.50
N GLY A 27 -12.65 11.36 -52.34
CA GLY A 27 -13.82 12.23 -52.25
C GLY A 27 -13.70 13.49 -53.12
N ILE A 28 -12.51 14.11 -53.13
CA ILE A 28 -12.22 15.27 -53.97
C ILE A 28 -12.18 14.89 -55.46
N ALA A 29 -11.54 13.76 -55.80
CA ALA A 29 -11.43 13.31 -57.18
C ALA A 29 -12.79 12.97 -57.82
N LEU A 30 -13.71 12.40 -57.03
CA LEU A 30 -15.05 12.04 -57.48
C LEU A 30 -16.07 13.19 -57.38
N GLN A 31 -15.68 14.34 -56.80
CA GLN A 31 -16.58 15.46 -56.49
C GLN A 31 -17.80 15.07 -55.63
N ASP A 32 -17.70 13.96 -54.87
CA ASP A 32 -18.76 13.53 -53.96
C ASP A 32 -18.61 14.25 -52.62
N LYS A 33 -19.58 15.11 -52.30
CA LYS A 33 -19.61 15.88 -51.05
C LYS A 33 -19.65 14.96 -49.83
N LYS A 34 -20.39 13.85 -49.90
CA LYS A 34 -20.59 12.94 -48.76
C LYS A 34 -19.29 12.23 -48.40
N ILE A 35 -18.56 11.72 -49.39
CA ILE A 35 -17.25 11.07 -49.17
C ILE A 35 -16.23 12.08 -48.64
N THR A 36 -16.25 13.31 -49.18
CA THR A 36 -15.37 14.38 -48.73
C THR A 36 -15.63 14.77 -47.26
N GLU A 37 -16.90 14.86 -46.85
CA GLU A 37 -17.28 15.13 -45.46
C GLU A 37 -16.86 14.00 -44.51
N ILE A 38 -17.08 12.74 -44.91
CA ILE A 38 -16.62 11.57 -44.13
C ILE A 38 -15.09 11.61 -43.97
N GLY A 39 -14.36 11.85 -45.06
CA GLY A 39 -12.89 11.95 -45.03
C GLY A 39 -12.39 13.06 -44.11
N LYS A 40 -13.04 14.23 -44.12
CA LYS A 40 -12.69 15.34 -43.21
C LYS A 40 -12.91 14.99 -41.74
N ILE A 41 -14.03 14.34 -41.41
CA ILE A 41 -14.35 13.94 -40.03
C ILE A 41 -13.32 12.91 -39.53
N GLU A 42 -13.02 11.89 -40.33
CA GLU A 42 -12.05 10.85 -39.96
C GLU A 42 -10.61 11.37 -39.87
N LEU A 43 -10.22 12.31 -40.74
CA LEU A 43 -8.91 12.96 -40.67
C LEU A 43 -8.75 13.77 -39.38
N TYR A 44 -9.76 14.59 -39.02
CA TYR A 44 -9.73 15.38 -37.79
C TYR A 44 -9.65 14.50 -36.54
N GLN A 45 -10.41 13.41 -36.55
CA GLN A 45 -10.43 12.41 -35.50
C GLN A 45 -9.10 11.66 -35.35
N SER A 46 -8.46 11.31 -36.47
CA SER A 46 -7.11 10.72 -36.50
C SER A 46 -6.07 11.71 -35.97
N ALA A 47 -6.22 13.01 -36.28
CA ALA A 47 -5.35 14.05 -35.76
C ALA A 47 -5.44 14.22 -34.24
N ILE A 48 -6.66 14.23 -33.69
CA ILE A 48 -6.85 14.24 -32.22
C ILE A 48 -6.22 13.00 -31.59
N ASN A 49 -6.45 11.81 -32.17
CA ASN A 49 -5.86 10.58 -31.64
C ASN A 49 -4.33 10.62 -31.69
N GLY A 50 -3.75 11.11 -32.78
CA GLY A 50 -2.30 11.31 -32.90
C GLY A 50 -1.75 12.28 -31.86
N ALA A 51 -2.44 13.40 -31.61
CA ALA A 51 -2.05 14.35 -30.57
C ALA A 51 -2.13 13.73 -29.16
N ILE A 52 -3.18 12.95 -28.86
CA ILE A 52 -3.30 12.23 -27.58
C ILE A 52 -2.16 11.22 -27.41
N VAL A 53 -1.85 10.45 -28.45
CA VAL A 53 -0.74 9.47 -28.42
C VAL A 53 0.59 10.18 -28.23
N GLY A 54 0.83 11.28 -28.95
CA GLY A 54 2.04 12.10 -28.78
C GLY A 54 2.17 12.66 -27.36
N ALA A 55 1.09 13.20 -26.80
CA ALA A 55 1.07 13.70 -25.42
C ALA A 55 1.33 12.58 -24.39
N LEU A 56 0.73 11.39 -24.57
CA LEU A 56 0.96 10.24 -23.71
C LEU A 56 2.40 9.74 -23.80
N VAL A 57 2.96 9.64 -25.01
CA VAL A 57 4.38 9.27 -25.19
C VAL A 57 5.26 10.27 -24.45
N LEU A 58 5.07 11.58 -24.63
CA LEU A 58 5.84 12.59 -23.92
C LEU A 58 5.66 12.54 -22.40
N ALA A 59 4.46 12.20 -21.92
CA ALA A 59 4.18 12.10 -20.50
C ALA A 59 4.83 10.88 -19.83
N PHE A 60 4.83 9.73 -20.51
CA PHE A 60 5.27 8.43 -19.96
C PHE A 60 6.62 7.93 -20.47
N TYR A 61 7.27 8.64 -21.41
CA TYR A 61 8.63 8.33 -21.81
C TYR A 61 9.56 8.34 -20.59
N PRO A 62 10.62 7.50 -20.53
CA PRO A 62 11.62 7.59 -19.47
C PRO A 62 12.18 9.03 -19.36
N GLY A 63 11.94 9.70 -18.23
CA GLY A 63 12.26 11.13 -18.06
C GLY A 63 11.18 12.12 -18.51
N GLY A 64 10.02 11.64 -18.93
CA GLY A 64 8.82 12.43 -19.23
C GLY A 64 8.19 13.05 -17.98
N LEU A 65 7.16 13.88 -18.17
CA LEU A 65 6.57 14.70 -17.10
C LEU A 65 6.07 13.85 -15.91
N ILE A 66 5.39 12.74 -16.18
CA ILE A 66 4.83 11.89 -15.10
C ILE A 66 5.95 11.15 -14.37
N SER A 67 6.91 10.60 -15.11
CA SER A 67 8.07 9.94 -14.52
C SER A 67 8.90 10.92 -13.68
N GLY A 68 9.04 12.17 -14.12
CA GLY A 68 9.72 13.23 -13.40
C GLY A 68 9.00 13.64 -12.11
N VAL A 69 7.67 13.82 -12.15
CA VAL A 69 6.87 14.11 -10.96
C VAL A 69 6.92 12.96 -9.96
N MET A 70 6.71 11.73 -10.41
CA MET A 70 6.78 10.55 -9.54
C MET A 70 8.18 10.40 -8.94
N SER A 71 9.24 10.56 -9.74
CA SER A 71 10.61 10.52 -9.24
C SER A 71 10.87 11.64 -8.24
N SER A 72 10.37 12.86 -8.48
CA SER A 72 10.56 13.98 -7.55
C SER A 72 9.88 13.71 -6.20
N ILE A 73 8.66 13.17 -6.21
CA ILE A 73 7.94 12.79 -4.98
C ILE A 73 8.71 11.68 -4.25
N THR A 74 9.17 10.66 -4.98
CA THR A 74 9.87 9.49 -4.40
C THR A 74 11.29 9.81 -3.93
N TYR A 75 12.06 10.65 -4.64
CA TYR A 75 13.42 11.04 -4.23
C TYR A 75 13.41 12.07 -3.10
N ASN A 76 12.45 13.00 -3.09
CA ASN A 76 12.25 13.87 -1.93
C ASN A 76 11.89 13.05 -0.68
N ALA A 77 11.25 11.90 -0.86
CA ALA A 77 11.04 10.94 0.19
C ALA A 77 12.31 10.16 0.61
N GLY A 78 13.45 10.27 -0.08
CA GLY A 78 14.71 9.66 0.34
C GLY A 78 14.79 8.14 0.10
N VAL A 79 14.13 7.66 -0.96
CA VAL A 79 14.06 6.24 -1.29
C VAL A 79 15.32 5.77 -2.02
N SER A 80 16.05 4.82 -1.43
CA SER A 80 17.16 4.10 -2.09
C SER A 80 16.90 2.61 -2.08
N THR A 81 16.24 2.08 -3.12
CA THR A 81 15.98 0.64 -3.24
C THR A 81 16.42 0.13 -4.59
N ALA A 82 17.26 -0.90 -4.60
CA ALA A 82 17.55 -1.67 -5.78
C ALA A 82 16.34 -2.57 -6.09
N CYS A 83 15.79 -2.46 -7.30
CA CYS A 83 14.72 -3.32 -7.77
C CYS A 83 15.16 -4.10 -9.00
N SER A 84 14.75 -5.37 -9.07
CA SER A 84 14.87 -6.16 -10.29
C SER A 84 13.91 -5.61 -11.36
N PRO A 85 14.27 -5.63 -12.66
CA PRO A 85 13.30 -5.46 -13.74
C PRO A 85 12.16 -6.47 -13.57
N PRO A 86 10.88 -6.08 -13.80
CA PRO A 86 10.41 -4.83 -14.43
C PRO A 86 10.19 -3.65 -13.47
N LEU A 87 10.34 -3.83 -12.17
CA LEU A 87 10.01 -2.81 -11.15
C LEU A 87 10.91 -1.57 -11.21
N SER A 88 12.14 -1.72 -11.73
CA SER A 88 13.11 -0.62 -11.87
C SER A 88 12.69 0.48 -12.85
N ILE A 89 11.65 0.26 -13.67
CA ILE A 89 11.13 1.25 -14.62
C ILE A 89 10.53 2.46 -13.89
N ASN A 90 9.92 2.25 -12.72
CA ASN A 90 9.27 3.30 -11.95
C ASN A 90 9.69 3.23 -10.48
N PRO A 91 10.40 4.25 -9.95
CA PRO A 91 10.89 4.24 -8.58
C PRO A 91 9.74 4.19 -7.56
N ALA A 92 8.57 4.74 -7.86
CA ALA A 92 7.42 4.69 -6.95
C ALA A 92 6.81 3.28 -6.86
N ILE A 93 6.77 2.53 -7.96
CA ILE A 93 6.31 1.13 -7.94
C ILE A 93 7.33 0.27 -7.21
N CYS A 94 8.62 0.48 -7.47
CA CYS A 94 9.71 -0.17 -6.74
C CYS A 94 9.64 0.09 -5.22
N PHE A 95 9.38 1.34 -4.81
CA PHE A 95 9.14 1.70 -3.41
C PHE A 95 7.94 0.94 -2.84
N ALA A 96 6.78 1.02 -3.48
CA ALA A 96 5.55 0.42 -2.99
C ALA A 96 5.67 -1.11 -2.86
N HIS A 97 6.34 -1.78 -3.81
CA HIS A 97 6.61 -3.21 -3.74
C HIS A 97 7.52 -3.56 -2.54
N ASN A 98 8.63 -2.84 -2.34
CA ASN A 98 9.51 -3.08 -1.20
C ASN A 98 8.85 -2.77 0.14
N TYR A 99 7.98 -1.76 0.20
CA TYR A 99 7.22 -1.44 1.40
C TYR A 99 6.23 -2.57 1.76
N LEU A 100 5.56 -3.16 0.77
CA LEU A 100 4.60 -4.25 0.99
C LEU A 100 5.28 -5.57 1.35
N VAL A 101 6.14 -6.07 0.45
CA VAL A 101 6.68 -7.45 0.49
C VAL A 101 8.22 -7.50 0.51
N GLY A 102 8.89 -6.35 0.53
CA GLY A 102 10.35 -6.29 0.54
C GLY A 102 10.96 -6.89 1.81
N ILE A 103 12.13 -7.52 1.66
CA ILE A 103 12.93 -7.99 2.80
C ILE A 103 13.76 -6.88 3.42
N SER A 104 14.09 -5.84 2.64
CA SER A 104 14.88 -4.71 3.09
C SER A 104 13.98 -3.59 3.62
N PRO A 105 14.34 -2.93 4.73
CA PRO A 105 13.62 -1.76 5.20
C PRO A 105 13.71 -0.64 4.15
N VAL A 106 12.67 0.18 4.10
CA VAL A 106 12.58 1.29 3.15
C VAL A 106 12.76 2.59 3.92
N SER A 107 13.62 3.49 3.42
CA SER A 107 13.81 4.82 4.00
C SER A 107 12.80 5.80 3.42
N PHE A 108 12.09 6.50 4.31
CA PHE A 108 11.19 7.59 3.98
C PHE A 108 11.45 8.79 4.91
N GLY A 109 11.80 9.96 4.36
CA GLY A 109 12.08 11.17 5.14
C GLY A 109 13.24 11.02 6.13
N GLY A 110 14.24 10.19 5.81
CA GLY A 110 15.38 9.88 6.69
C GLY A 110 15.10 8.86 7.79
N SER A 111 13.84 8.40 7.95
CA SER A 111 13.47 7.32 8.86
C SER A 111 13.36 6.00 8.11
N THR A 112 13.79 4.90 8.71
CA THR A 112 13.67 3.56 8.14
C THR A 112 12.40 2.87 8.63
N TYR A 113 11.61 2.36 7.70
CA TYR A 113 10.39 1.61 7.99
C TYR A 113 10.60 0.14 7.60
N PRO A 114 10.29 -0.82 8.50
CA PRO A 114 10.24 -2.21 8.11
C PRO A 114 9.13 -2.42 7.08
N SER A 115 9.26 -3.46 6.24
CA SER A 115 8.17 -3.82 5.36
C SER A 115 6.94 -4.28 6.16
N LEU A 116 5.77 -4.11 5.56
CA LEU A 116 4.51 -4.56 6.16
C LEU A 116 4.52 -6.09 6.34
N LEU A 117 5.06 -6.82 5.38
CA LEU A 117 5.28 -8.27 5.47
C LEU A 117 6.11 -8.64 6.71
N SER A 118 7.27 -8.00 6.89
CA SER A 118 8.13 -8.26 8.06
C SER A 118 7.44 -7.90 9.36
N SER A 119 6.67 -6.80 9.39
CA SER A 119 5.91 -6.37 10.57
C SER A 119 4.82 -7.36 10.96
N VAL A 120 4.05 -7.87 9.98
CA VAL A 120 3.02 -8.90 10.21
C VAL A 120 3.64 -10.21 10.69
N LEU A 121 4.74 -10.66 10.07
CA LEU A 121 5.44 -11.87 10.47
C LEU A 121 6.00 -11.76 11.91
N THR A 122 6.57 -10.60 12.25
CA THR A 122 7.12 -10.32 13.58
C THR A 122 6.05 -10.35 14.67
N LEU A 123 4.80 -10.00 14.35
CA LEU A 123 3.65 -10.12 15.26
C LEU A 123 3.05 -11.53 15.30
N LEU A 124 3.00 -12.21 14.15
CA LEU A 124 2.36 -13.52 14.02
C LEU A 124 3.11 -14.62 14.80
N VAL A 125 4.44 -14.62 14.74
CA VAL A 125 5.28 -15.62 15.44
C VAL A 125 5.07 -15.62 16.97
N PRO A 126 5.18 -14.50 17.71
CA PRO A 126 4.97 -14.50 19.15
C PRO A 126 3.52 -14.79 19.54
N ILE A 127 2.53 -14.31 18.77
CA ILE A 127 1.11 -14.56 19.08
C ILE A 127 0.77 -16.04 18.88
N SER A 128 1.28 -16.68 17.83
CA SER A 128 1.09 -18.12 17.61
C SER A 128 1.80 -18.97 18.67
N ALA A 129 3.00 -18.58 19.11
CA ALA A 129 3.68 -19.21 20.23
C ALA A 129 2.88 -19.08 21.55
N LEU A 130 2.36 -17.89 21.84
CA LEU A 130 1.51 -17.64 23.01
C LEU A 130 0.23 -18.49 22.98
N TYR A 131 -0.41 -18.59 21.81
CA TYR A 131 -1.57 -19.46 21.62
C TYR A 131 -1.24 -20.92 21.93
N GLY A 132 -0.11 -21.44 21.47
CA GLY A 132 0.36 -22.79 21.78
C GLY A 132 0.61 -23.03 23.27
N ILE A 133 1.25 -22.08 23.96
CA ILE A 133 1.50 -22.16 25.40
C ILE A 133 0.19 -22.18 26.19
N ILE A 134 -0.74 -21.27 25.88
CA ILE A 134 -2.04 -21.22 26.59
C ILE A 134 -2.86 -22.47 26.28
N ALA A 135 -2.84 -22.96 25.05
CA ALA A 135 -3.57 -24.17 24.66
C ALA A 135 -3.05 -25.41 25.40
N THR A 136 -1.73 -25.55 25.54
CA THR A 136 -1.13 -26.66 26.30
C THR A 136 -1.44 -26.58 27.79
N ILE A 137 -1.37 -25.39 28.41
CA ILE A 137 -1.75 -25.19 29.83
C ILE A 137 -3.25 -25.49 30.03
N SER A 138 -4.11 -25.04 29.12
CA SER A 138 -5.56 -25.26 29.15
C SER A 138 -5.94 -26.75 29.08
N GLY A 139 -5.10 -27.58 28.46
CA GLY A 139 -5.27 -29.02 28.37
C GLY A 139 -4.90 -29.80 29.64
N LEU A 140 -4.22 -29.17 30.60
CA LEU A 140 -3.85 -29.81 31.86
C LEU A 140 -5.10 -30.04 32.72
N LYS A 141 -5.40 -31.32 32.98
CA LYS A 141 -6.45 -31.72 33.91
C LYS A 141 -5.82 -32.12 35.23
N VAL A 142 -6.12 -31.39 36.29
CA VAL A 142 -5.71 -31.79 37.64
C VAL A 142 -6.83 -32.63 38.21
N SER A 143 -6.55 -33.90 38.49
CA SER A 143 -7.49 -34.82 39.12
C SER A 143 -7.10 -34.99 40.59
N ILE A 144 -7.96 -34.54 41.50
CA ILE A 144 -7.79 -34.77 42.94
C ILE A 144 -8.90 -35.72 43.36
N VAL A 145 -8.55 -37.02 43.46
CA VAL A 145 -9.22 -38.20 44.05
C VAL A 145 -10.72 -38.42 43.73
N LEU A 146 -11.56 -37.40 43.59
CA LEU A 146 -12.95 -37.45 43.11
C LEU A 146 -13.38 -36.26 42.23
N VAL A 147 -12.57 -35.20 42.05
CA VAL A 147 -12.94 -34.02 41.25
C VAL A 147 -11.84 -33.70 40.23
N SER A 148 -12.23 -33.58 38.95
CA SER A 148 -11.37 -33.05 37.89
C SER A 148 -11.74 -31.59 37.65
N ILE A 149 -10.80 -30.68 37.91
CA ILE A 149 -10.95 -29.27 37.55
C ILE A 149 -10.13 -29.05 36.28
N GLY A 150 -10.81 -28.68 35.19
CA GLY A 150 -10.16 -28.31 33.93
C GLY A 150 -9.99 -26.81 33.82
N PHE A 151 -8.79 -26.34 33.47
CA PHE A 151 -8.53 -24.92 33.17
C PHE A 151 -9.16 -24.45 31.85
N THR A 152 -9.74 -25.37 31.09
CA THR A 152 -10.30 -25.12 29.75
C THR A 152 -11.37 -24.04 29.75
N ALA A 153 -12.28 -24.04 30.73
CA ALA A 153 -13.36 -23.04 30.78
C ALA A 153 -12.83 -21.61 30.98
N LEU A 154 -11.71 -21.45 31.71
CA LEU A 154 -11.11 -20.15 31.97
C LEU A 154 -10.26 -19.65 30.78
N ALA A 155 -9.59 -20.57 30.08
CA ALA A 155 -8.72 -20.23 28.95
C ALA A 155 -9.47 -20.06 27.62
N GLN A 156 -10.67 -20.63 27.47
CA GLN A 156 -11.45 -20.59 26.24
C GLN A 156 -11.68 -19.18 25.64
N PRO A 157 -12.06 -18.14 26.41
CA PRO A 157 -12.25 -16.81 25.83
C PRO A 157 -10.94 -16.24 25.25
N VAL A 158 -9.82 -16.45 25.95
CA VAL A 158 -8.49 -15.99 25.49
C VAL A 158 -8.06 -16.74 24.23
N LEU A 159 -8.21 -18.07 24.22
CA LEU A 159 -7.87 -18.90 23.05
C LEU A 159 -8.68 -18.51 21.81
N THR A 160 -9.98 -18.22 21.99
CA THR A 160 -10.85 -17.80 20.89
C THR A 160 -10.41 -16.46 20.31
N GLN A 161 -10.08 -15.49 21.16
CA GLN A 161 -9.58 -14.17 20.72
C GLN A 161 -8.22 -14.27 20.02
N LEU A 162 -7.28 -15.05 20.56
CA LEU A 162 -5.98 -15.27 19.93
C LEU A 162 -6.13 -15.95 18.56
N ASN A 163 -7.01 -16.95 18.45
CA ASN A 163 -7.28 -17.63 17.19
C ASN A 163 -7.82 -16.67 16.12
N TYR A 164 -8.75 -15.79 16.50
CA TYR A 164 -9.26 -14.74 15.61
C TYR A 164 -8.15 -13.81 15.13
N ILE A 165 -7.28 -13.35 16.03
CA ILE A 165 -6.14 -12.49 15.69
C ILE A 165 -5.17 -13.20 14.73
N ILE A 166 -4.84 -14.46 15.00
CA ILE A 166 -3.96 -15.28 14.14
C ILE A 166 -4.56 -15.42 12.73
N THR A 167 -5.86 -15.69 12.65
CA THR A 167 -6.56 -15.83 11.36
C THR A 167 -6.61 -14.50 10.62
N ALA A 168 -6.90 -13.39 11.30
CA ALA A 168 -6.88 -12.05 10.71
C ALA A 168 -5.49 -11.66 10.19
N LEU A 169 -4.42 -11.92 10.95
CA LEU A 169 -3.04 -11.69 10.53
C LEU A 169 -2.66 -12.57 9.33
N SER A 170 -3.08 -13.83 9.31
CA SER A 170 -2.82 -14.76 8.20
C SER A 170 -3.53 -14.32 6.90
N ILE A 171 -4.77 -13.84 7.00
CA ILE A 171 -5.50 -13.28 5.85
C ILE A 171 -4.81 -11.99 5.37
N THR A 172 -4.34 -11.14 6.29
CA THR A 172 -3.60 -9.92 5.96
C THR A 172 -2.30 -10.24 5.23
N LEU A 173 -1.56 -11.25 5.69
CA LEU A 173 -0.35 -11.74 5.05
C LEU A 173 -0.61 -12.15 3.59
N LEU A 174 -1.64 -12.96 3.36
CA LEU A 174 -2.03 -13.36 2.00
C LEU A 174 -2.45 -12.16 1.14
N SER A 175 -3.16 -11.20 1.73
CA SER A 175 -3.56 -9.97 1.03
C SER A 175 -2.36 -9.13 0.59
N LEU A 176 -1.34 -9.01 1.43
CA LEU A 176 -0.10 -8.28 1.11
C LEU A 176 0.65 -8.92 -0.06
N GLU A 177 0.76 -10.25 -0.08
CA GLU A 177 1.40 -11.00 -1.18
C GLU A 177 0.63 -10.82 -2.50
N ILE A 178 -0.71 -10.91 -2.47
CA ILE A 178 -1.54 -10.69 -3.66
C ILE A 178 -1.36 -9.26 -4.19
N GLN A 179 -1.29 -8.27 -3.29
CA GLN A 179 -1.02 -6.88 -3.67
C GLN A 179 0.38 -6.74 -4.27
N GLY A 180 1.40 -7.39 -3.70
CA GLY A 180 2.76 -7.42 -4.25
C GLY A 180 2.80 -7.94 -5.69
N ILE A 181 2.17 -9.10 -5.93
CA ILE A 181 2.05 -9.69 -7.28
C ILE A 181 1.28 -8.76 -8.23
N LEU A 182 0.22 -8.10 -7.75
CA LEU A 182 -0.53 -7.13 -8.53
C LEU A 182 0.35 -5.94 -8.95
N LEU A 183 1.22 -5.44 -8.08
CA LEU A 183 2.15 -4.36 -8.42
C LEU A 183 3.16 -4.79 -9.48
N GLU A 184 3.70 -6.01 -9.38
CA GLU A 184 4.61 -6.56 -10.39
C GLU A 184 3.90 -6.73 -11.75
N PHE A 185 2.68 -7.23 -11.73
CA PHE A 185 1.82 -7.32 -12.91
C PHE A 185 1.56 -5.95 -13.54
N VAL A 186 1.23 -4.94 -12.73
CA VAL A 186 1.02 -3.56 -13.20
C VAL A 186 2.29 -3.00 -13.82
N ALA A 187 3.46 -3.22 -13.22
CA ALA A 187 4.74 -2.78 -13.77
C ALA A 187 5.03 -3.41 -15.14
N ALA A 188 4.74 -4.71 -15.30
CA ALA A 188 4.98 -5.43 -16.53
C ALA A 188 3.97 -5.10 -17.65
N ILE A 189 2.68 -5.07 -17.31
CA ILE A 189 1.57 -5.11 -18.30
C ILE A 189 1.01 -3.72 -18.58
N SER A 190 0.90 -2.84 -17.59
CA SER A 190 0.11 -1.60 -17.72
C SER A 190 0.59 -0.70 -18.86
N LEU A 191 1.89 -0.38 -18.88
CA LEU A 191 2.47 0.45 -19.96
C LEU A 191 2.79 -0.36 -21.22
N SER A 192 3.27 -1.60 -21.07
CA SER A 192 3.79 -2.38 -22.20
C SER A 192 2.69 -2.93 -23.12
N ILE A 193 1.53 -3.28 -22.55
CA ILE A 193 0.45 -3.97 -23.25
C ILE A 193 -0.83 -3.13 -23.19
N LEU A 194 -1.26 -2.75 -21.99
CA LEU A 194 -2.59 -2.15 -21.78
C LEU A 194 -2.70 -0.78 -22.47
N LEU A 195 -1.66 0.06 -22.36
CA LEU A 195 -1.62 1.37 -23.01
C LEU A 195 -1.64 1.30 -24.55
N PRO A 196 -0.77 0.52 -25.24
CA PRO A 196 -0.85 0.32 -26.69
C PRO A 196 -2.20 -0.25 -27.13
N VAL A 197 -2.73 -1.26 -26.43
CA VAL A 197 -4.05 -1.84 -26.74
C VAL A 197 -5.15 -0.78 -26.63
N GLY A 198 -5.11 0.07 -25.61
CA GLY A 198 -6.04 1.18 -25.46
C GLY A 198 -5.98 2.18 -26.63
N ILE A 199 -4.77 2.49 -27.12
CA ILE A 199 -4.57 3.34 -28.32
C ILE A 199 -5.18 2.67 -29.55
N ILE A 200 -4.90 1.39 -29.76
CA ILE A 200 -5.38 0.62 -30.91
C ILE A 200 -6.91 0.54 -30.90
N LEU A 201 -7.53 0.27 -29.76
CA LEU A 201 -8.99 0.23 -29.66
C LEU A 201 -9.63 1.60 -29.89
N ARG A 202 -8.91 2.69 -29.63
CA ARG A 202 -9.38 4.04 -29.93
C ARG A 202 -9.44 4.34 -31.44
N ALA A 203 -8.64 3.62 -32.24
CA ALA A 203 -8.64 3.69 -33.69
C ALA A 203 -9.96 3.19 -34.30
N PHE A 204 -10.56 2.15 -33.70
CA PHE A 204 -11.79 1.56 -34.24
C PHE A 204 -13.03 2.29 -33.71
N TYR A 205 -13.98 2.58 -34.61
CA TYR A 205 -15.20 3.32 -34.27
C TYR A 205 -16.02 2.62 -33.17
N PHE A 206 -16.17 1.29 -33.27
CA PHE A 206 -16.98 0.49 -32.33
C PHE A 206 -16.34 0.37 -30.94
N THR A 207 -15.02 0.19 -30.87
CA THR A 207 -14.30 -0.03 -29.59
C THR A 207 -13.71 1.24 -29.00
N ARG A 208 -13.98 2.42 -29.56
CA ARG A 208 -13.43 3.69 -29.07
C ARG A 208 -13.69 3.95 -27.58
N ARG A 209 -14.91 3.69 -27.12
CA ARG A 209 -15.28 3.89 -25.71
C ARG A 209 -14.51 2.93 -24.79
N LEU A 210 -14.36 1.68 -25.22
CA LEU A 210 -13.57 0.68 -24.53
C LEU A 210 -12.08 1.04 -24.50
N GLY A 211 -11.53 1.53 -25.62
CA GLY A 211 -10.14 1.99 -25.69
C GLY A 211 -9.86 3.15 -24.74
N GLY A 212 -10.78 4.11 -24.63
CA GLY A 212 -10.69 5.18 -23.63
C GLY A 212 -10.70 4.67 -22.19
N ALA A 213 -11.54 3.69 -21.87
CA ALA A 213 -11.59 3.08 -20.54
C ALA A 213 -10.29 2.33 -20.21
N ILE A 214 -9.77 1.53 -21.15
CA ILE A 214 -8.51 0.80 -20.98
C ILE A 214 -7.34 1.78 -20.79
N LEU A 215 -7.26 2.85 -21.59
CA LEU A 215 -6.25 3.90 -21.40
C LEU A 215 -6.31 4.52 -20.00
N ALA A 216 -7.51 4.86 -19.52
CA ALA A 216 -7.69 5.44 -18.19
C ALA A 216 -7.25 4.46 -17.09
N ILE A 217 -7.59 3.18 -17.22
CA ILE A 217 -7.18 2.12 -16.29
C ILE A 217 -5.65 1.95 -16.29
N SER A 218 -4.99 1.92 -17.45
CA SER A 218 -3.53 1.83 -17.54
C SER A 218 -2.86 2.97 -16.77
N ILE A 219 -3.33 4.20 -17.02
CA ILE A 219 -2.79 5.41 -16.40
C ILE A 219 -3.04 5.37 -14.88
N ALA A 220 -4.25 5.03 -14.45
CA ALA A 220 -4.60 4.95 -13.04
C ALA A 220 -3.77 3.90 -12.29
N LEU A 221 -3.64 2.69 -12.85
CA LEU A 221 -2.84 1.64 -12.23
C LEU A 221 -1.35 2.01 -12.18
N PHE A 222 -0.81 2.65 -13.21
CA PHE A 222 0.60 3.01 -13.23
C PHE A 222 0.94 4.20 -12.31
N THR A 223 0.02 5.15 -12.14
CA THR A 223 0.28 6.40 -11.41
C THR A 223 -0.34 6.44 -10.02
N VAL A 224 -1.65 6.18 -9.92
CA VAL A 224 -2.43 6.35 -8.69
C VAL A 224 -2.12 5.25 -7.69
N LEU A 225 -1.97 4.00 -8.15
CA LEU A 225 -1.69 2.87 -7.26
C LEU A 225 -0.40 3.04 -6.45
N PRO A 226 0.80 3.24 -7.05
CA PRO A 226 2.03 3.41 -6.26
C PRO A 226 2.00 4.69 -5.40
N LEU A 227 1.36 5.77 -5.87
CA LEU A 227 1.22 7.01 -5.09
C LEU A 227 0.34 6.81 -3.85
N SER A 228 -0.65 5.93 -3.91
CA SER A 228 -1.52 5.63 -2.75
C SER A 228 -0.73 4.97 -1.62
N TYR A 229 0.22 4.08 -1.94
CA TYR A 229 1.12 3.47 -0.93
C TYR A 229 2.12 4.48 -0.38
N LEU A 230 2.60 5.41 -1.19
CA LEU A 230 3.46 6.49 -0.71
C LEU A 230 2.71 7.39 0.29
N LEU A 231 1.45 7.70 0.00
CA LEU A 231 0.57 8.43 0.92
C LEU A 231 0.34 7.66 2.22
N ASP A 232 0.14 6.34 2.15
CA ASP A 232 0.00 5.50 3.35
C ASP A 232 1.23 5.60 4.27
N VAL A 233 2.44 5.49 3.72
CA VAL A 233 3.68 5.66 4.49
C VAL A 233 3.78 7.04 5.11
N GLN A 234 3.42 8.09 4.38
CA GLN A 234 3.41 9.46 4.91
C GLN A 234 2.44 9.60 6.09
N LEU A 235 1.25 8.98 6.01
CA LEU A 235 0.28 8.97 7.09
C LEU A 235 0.82 8.21 8.31
N VAL A 236 1.34 7.00 8.11
CA VAL A 236 1.94 6.17 9.18
C VAL A 236 3.10 6.90 9.87
N SER A 237 3.97 7.55 9.10
CA SER A 237 5.07 8.37 9.62
C SER A 237 4.58 9.49 10.54
N THR A 238 3.53 10.18 10.10
CA THR A 238 2.93 11.30 10.86
C THR A 238 2.29 10.80 12.15
N TYR A 239 1.56 9.67 12.11
CA TYR A 239 0.88 9.10 13.28
C TYR A 239 1.83 8.46 14.30
N SER A 240 2.86 7.74 13.84
CA SER A 240 3.84 7.08 14.72
C SER A 240 4.69 8.10 15.49
N SER A 241 5.05 9.20 14.84
CA SER A 241 5.78 10.31 15.47
C SER A 241 4.95 10.99 16.57
N GLY A 242 3.63 11.16 16.38
CA GLY A 242 2.75 11.73 17.40
C GLY A 242 2.48 10.78 18.58
N SER A 243 2.28 9.49 18.29
CA SER A 243 1.87 8.49 19.31
C SER A 243 3.00 8.08 20.25
N SER A 244 4.23 7.98 19.72
CA SER A 244 5.41 7.63 20.53
C SER A 244 5.74 8.68 21.58
N VAL A 245 5.50 9.97 21.28
CA VAL A 245 5.67 11.07 22.24
C VAL A 245 4.67 10.96 23.40
N ALA A 246 3.40 10.71 23.11
CA ALA A 246 2.37 10.56 24.14
C ALA A 246 2.61 9.33 25.03
N LEU A 247 2.99 8.19 24.44
CA LEU A 247 3.26 6.97 25.20
C LEU A 247 4.52 7.10 26.06
N ASN A 248 5.59 7.69 25.53
CA ASN A 248 6.81 7.93 26.30
C ASN A 248 6.57 8.93 27.44
N GLN A 249 5.75 9.96 27.25
CA GLN A 249 5.35 10.87 28.33
C GLN A 249 4.54 10.15 29.41
N SER A 250 3.64 9.24 29.03
CA SER A 250 2.88 8.42 29.99
C SER A 250 3.78 7.48 30.79
N ILE A 251 4.74 6.80 30.14
CA ILE A 251 5.74 5.95 30.80
C ILE A 251 6.66 6.78 31.72
N GLN A 252 7.06 7.98 31.30
CA GLN A 252 7.86 8.86 32.15
C GLN A 252 7.07 9.36 33.38
N ASN A 253 5.77 9.61 33.22
CA ASN A 253 4.92 9.98 34.34
C ASN A 253 4.67 8.80 35.29
N SER A 254 4.46 7.58 34.79
CA SER A 254 4.27 6.40 35.63
C SER A 254 5.54 6.02 36.41
N THR A 255 6.72 6.15 35.79
CA THR A 255 8.01 5.93 36.46
C THR A 255 8.28 6.99 37.54
N ARG A 256 7.89 8.26 37.33
CA ARG A 256 7.93 9.30 38.38
C ARG A 256 6.99 8.99 39.53
N VAL A 257 5.78 8.50 39.26
CA VAL A 257 4.85 8.08 40.32
C VAL A 257 5.45 6.93 41.12
N GLN A 258 6.01 5.91 40.45
CA GLN A 258 6.69 4.81 41.14
C GLN A 258 7.86 5.29 42.00
N GLN A 259 8.69 6.20 41.48
CA GLN A 259 9.81 6.78 42.23
C GLN A 259 9.36 7.61 43.43
N ASN A 260 8.31 8.42 43.28
CA ASN A 260 7.76 9.21 44.39
C ASN A 260 7.12 8.32 45.47
N VAL A 261 6.43 7.25 45.08
CA VAL A 261 5.89 6.26 46.02
C VAL A 261 7.04 5.55 46.76
N LEU A 262 8.09 5.14 46.04
CA LEU A 262 9.26 4.48 46.66
C LEU A 262 10.03 5.44 47.59
N ALA A 263 10.17 6.71 47.21
CA ALA A 263 10.81 7.73 48.04
C ALA A 263 9.98 8.04 49.29
N GLY A 264 8.65 8.09 49.17
CA GLY A 264 7.74 8.24 50.32
C GLY A 264 7.84 7.07 51.30
N LEU A 265 7.91 5.83 50.80
CA LEU A 265 8.09 4.63 51.63
C LEU A 265 9.44 4.60 52.35
N ASN A 266 10.53 5.04 51.71
CA ASN A 266 11.85 5.11 52.36
C ASN A 266 11.95 6.26 53.38
N SER A 267 11.14 7.31 53.22
CA SER A 267 11.07 8.45 54.16
C SER A 267 10.17 8.16 55.36
N ALA A 268 9.20 7.25 55.19
CA ALA A 268 8.36 6.73 56.26
C ALA A 268 9.15 5.73 57.11
N ASN A 269 10.02 6.28 57.96
CA ASN A 269 10.76 5.52 58.96
C ASN A 269 9.77 4.67 59.78
N LEU A 270 9.89 3.35 59.62
CA LEU A 270 8.92 2.31 59.99
C LEU A 270 8.72 2.25 61.51
N THR A 271 7.95 3.19 62.05
CA THR A 271 7.49 3.20 63.44
C THR A 271 6.08 2.62 63.46
N THR A 272 5.99 1.29 63.27
CA THR A 272 4.95 0.30 63.65
C THR A 272 3.45 0.65 63.75
N GLY A 273 3.00 1.84 63.37
CA GLY A 273 1.61 2.32 63.45
C GLY A 273 1.06 2.89 62.13
N SER A 274 1.84 2.84 61.05
CA SER A 274 1.58 3.53 59.77
C SER A 274 1.20 2.58 58.61
N ALA A 275 0.78 1.35 58.87
CA ALA A 275 0.29 0.44 57.82
C ALA A 275 -1.14 0.80 57.34
N THR A 276 -1.93 1.49 58.16
CA THR A 276 -3.32 1.87 57.85
C THR A 276 -3.42 3.10 56.96
N SER A 277 -2.46 4.03 57.00
CA SER A 277 -2.48 5.24 56.18
C SER A 277 -2.16 4.93 54.71
N VAL A 278 -1.22 4.02 54.43
CA VAL A 278 -0.85 3.64 53.06
C VAL A 278 -2.00 2.92 52.34
N ILE A 279 -2.77 2.10 53.05
CA ILE A 279 -3.97 1.43 52.48
C ILE A 279 -5.07 2.44 52.16
N SER A 280 -5.20 3.51 52.96
CA SER A 280 -6.19 4.57 52.71
C SER A 280 -5.84 5.42 51.48
N GLU A 281 -4.55 5.70 51.23
CA GLU A 281 -4.11 6.43 50.03
C GLU A 281 -4.28 5.59 48.76
N ILE A 282 -4.02 4.27 48.80
CA ILE A 282 -4.28 3.37 47.66
C ILE A 282 -5.78 3.31 47.35
N GLY A 283 -6.64 3.30 48.38
CA GLY A 283 -8.10 3.37 48.20
C GLY A 283 -8.55 4.66 47.51
N SER A 284 -7.93 5.79 47.85
CA SER A 284 -8.26 7.08 47.22
C SER A 284 -7.84 7.17 45.75
N LEU A 285 -6.72 6.53 45.38
CA LEU A 285 -6.25 6.47 43.98
C LEU A 285 -7.18 5.63 43.09
N PHE A 286 -7.80 4.58 43.61
CA PHE A 286 -8.78 3.79 42.86
C PHE A 286 -10.15 4.47 42.74
N SER A 287 -10.51 5.33 43.69
CA SER A 287 -11.77 6.08 43.63
C SER A 287 -11.81 7.18 42.55
N GLY A 288 -10.65 7.57 42.00
CA GLY A 288 -10.55 8.55 40.91
C GLY A 288 -10.58 7.93 39.50
N LEU A 289 -10.69 6.61 39.37
CA LEU A 289 -10.68 5.88 38.10
C LEU A 289 -12.07 5.38 37.65
N THR A 290 -13.13 5.72 38.38
CA THR A 290 -14.54 5.56 37.99
C THR A 290 -15.14 6.90 37.62
#